data_AF-T5AAE3-F1
#
_entry.id   AF-T5AAE3-F1
#
_cell.length_a   1.000
_cell.length_b   1.000
_cell.length_c   1.000
_cell.angle_alpha   90.00
_cell.angle_beta   90.00
_cell.angle_gamma   90.00
#
_symmetry.space_group_name_H-M   'P 1'
#
loop_
_entity.id
_entity.type
_entity.pdbx_description
1 polymer ?
#
loop_
_entity_poly.entity_id
_entity_poly.type
_entity_poly.pdbx_seq_one_letter_code
_entity_poly.pdbx_strand_id
1 'polypeptide(L)'
;MPTPESELFKRQKPKVPPTFNGVDYDDTKAFKAAEDAIIREQWVGAMMTRLVGEELSKCYRREGVNHLENCGHLRERYLELLATTKIKGTRFLQKNYIRQVDEAMDRLARVHTSDKIAKMNEKRFPK
;
A
#
# COMPACT_ATOMS: atom_id res chain seq x y z
N MET A 1 -22.14 -11.25 5.22
CA MET A 1 -20.81 -10.77 4.79
C MET A 1 -20.23 -11.78 3.83
N PRO A 2 -19.61 -11.37 2.72
CA PRO A 2 -18.93 -12.31 1.83
C PRO A 2 -17.82 -13.02 2.61
N THR A 3 -17.81 -14.36 2.58
CA THR A 3 -16.74 -15.16 3.17
C THR A 3 -15.46 -15.01 2.33
N PRO A 4 -14.26 -15.21 2.89
CA PRO A 4 -13.00 -15.12 2.14
C PRO A 4 -12.94 -16.06 0.93
N GLU A 5 -13.70 -17.16 0.97
CA GLU A 5 -13.77 -18.16 -0.09
C GLU A 5 -14.74 -17.81 -1.21
N SER A 6 -15.65 -16.85 -0.99
CA SER A 6 -16.69 -16.46 -1.94
C SER A 6 -16.11 -15.90 -3.24
N GLU A 7 -16.74 -16.24 -4.36
CA GLU A 7 -16.31 -15.76 -5.68
C GLU A 7 -16.33 -14.23 -5.80
N LEU A 8 -17.32 -13.60 -5.17
CA LEU A 8 -17.45 -12.14 -5.16
C LEU A 8 -16.22 -11.47 -4.52
N PHE A 9 -15.73 -12.02 -3.40
CA PHE A 9 -14.54 -11.49 -2.72
C PHE A 9 -13.28 -11.66 -3.58
N LYS A 10 -13.10 -12.85 -4.18
CA LYS A 10 -11.96 -13.14 -5.06
C LYS A 10 -11.94 -12.23 -6.30
N ARG A 11 -13.12 -11.90 -6.85
CA ARG A 11 -13.24 -10.98 -8.01
C ARG A 11 -12.86 -9.54 -7.68
N GLN A 12 -13.08 -9.08 -6.44
CA GLN A 12 -12.82 -7.70 -6.03
C GLN A 12 -11.36 -7.45 -5.60
N LYS A 13 -10.61 -8.51 -5.30
CA LYS A 13 -9.21 -8.41 -4.85
C LYS A 13 -8.33 -7.81 -5.96
N PRO A 14 -7.44 -6.84 -5.63
CA PRO A 14 -6.47 -6.34 -6.59
C PRO A 14 -5.56 -7.49 -7.07
N LYS A 15 -5.30 -7.54 -8.38
CA LYS A 15 -4.42 -8.53 -9.01
C LYS A 15 -2.95 -8.08 -9.07
N VAL A 16 -2.72 -6.78 -8.92
CA VAL A 16 -1.41 -6.14 -9.07
C VAL A 16 -0.79 -5.96 -7.67
N PRO A 17 0.53 -6.16 -7.51
CA PRO A 17 1.20 -5.88 -6.25
C PRO A 17 1.10 -4.38 -5.88
N PRO A 18 1.14 -4.04 -4.58
CA PRO A 18 1.06 -2.65 -4.10
C PRO A 18 2.41 -1.92 -4.24
N THR A 19 2.92 -1.81 -5.47
CA THR A 19 4.22 -1.18 -5.79
C THR A 19 4.17 -0.49 -7.16
N PHE A 20 4.93 0.59 -7.33
CA PHE A 20 5.12 1.23 -8.63
C PHE A 20 6.30 0.65 -9.44
N ASN A 21 7.14 -0.17 -8.81
CA ASN A 21 8.31 -0.77 -9.45
C ASN A 21 7.87 -1.68 -10.61
N GLY A 22 8.45 -1.49 -11.79
CA GLY A 22 8.14 -2.24 -13.00
C GLY A 22 6.82 -1.87 -13.69
N VAL A 23 6.09 -0.85 -13.21
CA VAL A 23 4.86 -0.36 -13.84
C VAL A 23 5.20 0.70 -14.89
N ASP A 24 4.70 0.55 -16.12
CA ASP A 24 4.84 1.59 -17.14
C ASP A 24 3.86 2.75 -16.85
N TYR A 25 4.40 3.95 -16.62
CA TYR A 25 3.61 5.15 -16.29
C TYR A 25 2.81 5.66 -17.49
N ASP A 26 3.18 5.31 -18.72
CA ASP A 26 2.41 5.66 -19.91
C ASP A 26 1.18 4.75 -20.09
N ASP A 27 1.14 3.55 -19.49
CA ASP A 27 -0.06 2.72 -19.44
C ASP A 27 -0.98 3.16 -18.29
N THR A 28 -1.99 3.95 -18.64
CA THR A 28 -2.98 4.48 -17.68
C THR A 28 -3.70 3.40 -16.88
N LYS A 29 -3.93 2.21 -17.45
CA LYS A 29 -4.64 1.12 -16.75
C LYS A 29 -3.75 0.49 -15.69
N ALA A 30 -2.51 0.16 -16.06
CA ALA A 30 -1.55 -0.42 -15.15
C ALA A 30 -1.19 0.56 -14.01
N PHE A 31 -0.96 1.83 -14.36
CA PHE A 31 -0.68 2.89 -13.38
C PHE A 31 -1.81 3.06 -12.36
N LYS A 32 -3.07 3.12 -12.80
CA LYS A 32 -4.22 3.26 -11.89
C LYS A 32 -4.46 2.03 -11.05
N ALA A 33 -4.23 0.84 -11.59
CA ALA A 33 -4.33 -0.40 -10.82
C ALA A 33 -3.29 -0.46 -9.69
N ALA A 34 -2.05 -0.01 -9.94
CA ALA A 34 -1.00 0.07 -8.93
C ALA A 34 -1.31 1.14 -7.85
N GLU A 35 -1.81 2.31 -8.28
CA GLU A 35 -2.24 3.38 -7.38
C GLU A 35 -3.33 2.90 -6.41
N ASP A 36 -4.36 2.24 -6.94
CA ASP A 36 -5.45 1.66 -6.15
C ASP A 36 -4.95 0.59 -5.19
N ALA A 37 -4.04 -0.29 -5.63
CA ALA A 37 -3.49 -1.35 -4.78
C ALA A 37 -2.74 -0.77 -3.57
N ILE A 38 -1.90 0.25 -3.78
CA ILE A 38 -1.15 0.92 -2.70
C ILE A 38 -2.09 1.58 -1.70
N ILE A 39 -3.10 2.31 -2.18
CA ILE A 39 -4.06 3.00 -1.31
C ILE A 39 -4.84 1.98 -0.48
N ARG A 40 -5.30 0.88 -1.08
CA ARG A 40 -6.02 -0.18 -0.35
C ARG A 40 -5.19 -0.76 0.78
N GLU A 41 -3.92 -1.07 0.55
CA GLU A 41 -3.04 -1.58 1.62
C GLU A 41 -2.82 -0.55 2.75
N GLN A 42 -2.73 0.75 2.43
CA GLN A 42 -2.69 1.79 3.46
C GLN A 42 -3.99 1.81 4.29
N TRP A 43 -5.15 1.64 3.66
CA TRP A 43 -6.43 1.53 4.36
C TRP A 43 -6.55 0.25 5.18
N VAL A 44 -6.02 -0.88 4.71
CA VAL A 44 -5.95 -2.13 5.50
C VAL A 44 -5.16 -1.87 6.78
N GLY A 45 -3.99 -1.22 6.71
CA GLY A 45 -3.23 -0.83 7.88
C GLY A 45 -4.03 0.07 8.85
N ALA A 46 -4.73 1.07 8.33
CA ALA A 46 -5.60 1.93 9.15
C ALA A 46 -6.73 1.15 9.83
N MET A 47 -7.33 0.18 9.14
CA MET A 47 -8.39 -0.69 9.70
C MET A 47 -7.83 -1.64 10.76
N MET A 48 -6.61 -2.17 10.59
CA MET A 48 -5.95 -2.95 11.63
C MET A 48 -5.76 -2.14 12.91
N THR A 49 -5.30 -0.90 12.80
CA THR A 49 -5.15 0.01 13.94
C THR A 49 -6.48 0.29 14.62
N ARG A 50 -7.56 0.47 13.84
CA ARG A 50 -8.91 0.64 14.37
C ARG A 50 -9.37 -0.58 15.18
N LEU A 51 -9.17 -1.79 14.66
CA LEU A 51 -9.55 -3.02 15.37
C LEU A 51 -8.83 -3.17 16.71
N VAL A 52 -7.53 -2.88 16.74
CA VAL A 52 -6.76 -2.90 18.00
C VAL A 52 -7.26 -1.83 18.98
N GLY A 53 -7.61 -0.63 18.48
CA GLY A 53 -8.19 0.42 19.32
C GLY A 53 -9.57 0.07 19.91
N GLU A 54 -10.42 -0.62 19.13
CA GLU A 54 -11.71 -1.14 19.62
C GLU A 54 -11.50 -2.21 20.70
N GLU A 55 -10.55 -3.12 20.51
CA GLU A 55 -10.23 -4.17 21.49
C GLU A 55 -9.60 -3.60 22.77
N LEU A 56 -8.69 -2.62 22.64
CA LEU A 56 -8.14 -1.87 23.76
C LEU A 56 -9.26 -1.21 24.58
N SER A 57 -10.23 -0.59 23.90
CA SER A 57 -11.38 0.06 24.54
C SER A 57 -12.29 -0.94 25.26
N LYS A 58 -12.37 -2.20 24.82
CA LYS A 58 -13.08 -3.25 25.55
C LYS A 58 -12.29 -3.72 26.76
N CYS A 59 -10.97 -3.90 26.63
CA CYS A 59 -10.10 -4.25 27.75
C CYS A 59 -10.20 -3.22 28.87
N TYR A 60 -10.14 -1.93 28.54
CA TYR A 60 -10.26 -0.85 29.53
C TYR A 60 -11.60 -0.87 30.27
N ARG A 61 -12.70 -1.18 29.55
CA ARG A 61 -14.03 -1.31 30.16
C ARG A 61 -14.17 -2.56 31.04
N ARG A 62 -13.50 -3.67 30.69
CA ARG A 62 -13.58 -4.93 31.43
C ARG A 62 -12.72 -4.92 32.70
N GLU A 63 -11.49 -4.43 32.59
CA GLU A 63 -10.51 -4.48 33.69
C GLU A 63 -10.68 -3.33 34.70
N GLY A 64 -11.34 -2.24 34.30
CA GLY A 64 -11.57 -1.08 35.18
C GLY A 64 -10.25 -0.51 35.68
N VAL A 65 -10.05 -0.46 37.00
CA VAL A 65 -8.85 0.12 37.64
C VAL A 65 -7.56 -0.63 37.26
N ASN A 66 -7.66 -1.92 36.91
CA ASN A 66 -6.49 -2.77 36.60
C ASN A 66 -6.00 -2.66 35.15
N HIS A 67 -6.57 -1.74 34.35
CA HIS A 67 -6.26 -1.63 32.93
C HIS A 67 -4.77 -1.33 32.64
N LEU A 68 -4.03 -0.74 33.60
CA LEU A 68 -2.61 -0.40 33.45
C LEU A 68 -1.72 -1.64 33.39
N GLU A 69 -2.06 -2.69 34.14
CA GLU A 69 -1.30 -3.94 34.19
C GLU A 69 -1.76 -4.90 33.08
N ASN A 70 -3.08 -5.10 32.95
CA ASN A 70 -3.63 -6.14 32.09
C ASN A 70 -3.73 -5.75 30.60
N CYS A 71 -3.92 -4.45 30.28
CA CYS A 71 -4.12 -3.99 28.90
C CYS A 71 -2.86 -3.41 28.25
N GLY A 72 -1.68 -3.50 28.88
CA GLY A 72 -0.43 -2.90 28.40
C GLY A 72 -0.01 -3.35 27.00
N HIS A 73 -0.13 -4.66 26.72
CA HIS A 73 0.22 -5.24 25.41
C HIS A 73 -0.63 -4.68 24.25
N LEU A 74 -1.95 -4.49 24.46
CA LEU A 74 -2.83 -3.88 23.46
C LEU A 74 -2.49 -2.41 23.23
N ARG A 75 -2.14 -1.68 24.30
CA ARG A 75 -1.72 -0.28 24.23
C ARG A 75 -0.43 -0.14 23.43
N GLU A 76 0.58 -0.95 23.72
CA GLU A 76 1.86 -0.93 23.01
C GLU A 76 1.66 -1.25 21.53
N ARG A 77 0.89 -2.32 21.24
CA ARG A 77 0.57 -2.68 19.86
C ARG A 77 -0.17 -1.57 19.12
N TYR A 78 -1.11 -0.89 19.79
CA TYR A 78 -1.84 0.23 19.21
C TYR A 78 -0.91 1.39 18.86
N LEU A 79 0.04 1.72 19.75
CA LEU A 79 1.02 2.78 19.53
C LEU A 79 2.01 2.46 18.40
N GLU A 80 2.49 1.21 18.32
CA GLU A 80 3.32 0.72 17.21
C GLU A 80 2.61 0.89 15.86
N LEU A 81 1.35 0.48 15.80
CA LEU A 81 0.55 0.57 14.58
C LEU A 81 0.26 2.04 14.23
N LEU A 82 -0.11 2.87 15.20
CA LEU A 82 -0.31 4.32 14.98
C LEU A 82 0.91 5.02 14.38
N ALA A 83 2.12 4.61 14.76
CA ALA A 83 3.35 5.18 14.21
C ALA A 83 3.59 4.79 12.74
N THR A 84 3.26 3.54 12.39
CA THR A 84 3.63 2.92 11.11
C THR A 84 2.55 3.00 10.04
N THR A 85 1.27 2.81 10.39
CA THR A 85 0.16 2.60 9.45
C THR A 85 -0.56 3.88 9.01
N LYS A 86 0.13 5.03 9.02
CA LYS A 86 -0.48 6.30 8.59
C LYS A 86 -0.72 6.31 7.08
N ILE A 87 -1.88 6.79 6.67
CA ILE A 87 -2.21 6.99 5.25
C ILE A 87 -1.40 8.18 4.74
N LYS A 88 -0.47 7.94 3.80
CA LYS A 88 0.47 8.94 3.25
C LYS A 88 0.17 9.28 1.78
N GLY A 89 -0.73 8.53 1.14
CA GLY A 89 -1.00 8.64 -0.30
C GLY A 89 0.09 8.01 -1.16
N THR A 90 0.00 8.23 -2.48
CA THR A 90 0.84 7.59 -3.51
C THR A 90 1.91 8.50 -4.10
N ARG A 91 1.72 9.82 -4.03
CA ARG A 91 2.56 10.83 -4.71
C ARG A 91 4.04 10.78 -4.31
N PHE A 92 4.35 10.42 -3.07
CA PHE A 92 5.74 10.27 -2.62
C PHE A 92 6.44 9.11 -3.35
N LEU A 93 5.78 7.95 -3.41
CA LEU A 93 6.30 6.75 -4.08
C LEU A 93 6.38 6.92 -5.59
N GLN A 94 5.49 7.71 -6.19
CA GLN A 94 5.51 7.98 -7.62
C GLN A 94 6.73 8.80 -8.06
N LYS A 95 7.25 9.66 -7.19
CA LYS A 95 8.29 10.63 -7.50
C LYS A 95 9.68 10.23 -7.03
N ASN A 96 9.77 9.34 -6.04
CA ASN A 96 11.02 9.03 -5.36
C ASN A 96 11.26 7.53 -5.32
N TYR A 97 12.48 7.14 -5.64
CA TYR A 97 12.98 5.80 -5.36
C TYR A 97 13.47 5.72 -3.92
N ILE A 98 12.97 4.73 -3.17
CA ILE A 98 13.42 4.49 -1.80
C ILE A 98 14.77 3.75 -1.81
N ARG A 99 14.98 2.85 -2.78
CA ARG A 99 16.18 2.04 -2.91
C ARG A 99 16.77 2.18 -4.32
N GLN A 100 18.09 2.21 -4.41
CA GLN A 100 18.81 2.26 -5.69
C GLN A 100 18.54 1.02 -6.57
N VAL A 101 18.26 -0.13 -5.96
CA VAL A 101 17.93 -1.37 -6.67
C VAL A 101 16.61 -1.22 -7.45
N ASP A 102 15.62 -0.53 -6.88
CA ASP A 102 14.32 -0.31 -7.53
C ASP A 102 14.48 0.60 -8.75
N GLU A 103 15.30 1.65 -8.62
CA GLU A 103 15.64 2.55 -9.72
C GLU A 103 16.37 1.82 -10.86
N ALA A 104 17.34 0.96 -10.52
CA ALA A 104 18.07 0.17 -11.51
C ALA A 104 17.13 -0.78 -12.26
N MET A 105 16.20 -1.43 -11.55
CA MET A 105 15.21 -2.33 -12.16
C MET A 105 14.29 -1.59 -13.14
N ASP A 106 13.78 -0.43 -12.77
CA ASP A 106 12.88 0.35 -13.63
C ASP A 106 13.58 0.88 -14.89
N ARG A 107 14.85 1.29 -14.76
CA ARG A 107 15.69 1.69 -15.89
C ARG A 107 15.98 0.50 -16.82
N LEU A 108 16.27 -0.68 -16.28
CA LEU A 108 16.47 -1.90 -17.07
C LEU A 108 15.19 -2.31 -17.82
N ALA A 109 14.03 -2.19 -17.16
CA ALA A 109 12.72 -2.47 -17.74
C ALA A 109 12.24 -1.39 -18.74
N ARG A 110 12.97 -0.29 -18.90
CA ARG A 110 12.59 0.86 -19.76
C ARG A 110 11.21 1.45 -19.44
N VAL A 111 10.82 1.42 -18.16
CA VAL A 111 9.55 1.99 -17.67
C VAL A 111 9.75 3.36 -17.04
N HIS A 112 10.99 3.82 -16.92
CA HIS A 112 11.30 5.11 -16.32
C HIS A 112 10.87 6.28 -17.21
N THR A 113 10.50 7.39 -16.58
CA THR A 113 10.04 8.61 -17.28
C THR A 113 11.08 9.20 -18.25
N SER A 114 12.38 8.97 -18.02
CA SER A 114 13.46 9.35 -18.95
C SER A 114 13.36 8.67 -20.30
N ASP A 115 12.83 7.45 -20.33
CA ASP A 115 12.84 6.61 -21.53
C ASP A 115 11.70 6.97 -22.48
N LYS A 116 10.79 7.85 -22.05
CA LYS A 116 9.66 8.34 -22.82
C LYS A 116 10.08 8.99 -24.14
N ILE A 117 11.14 9.80 -24.14
CA ILE A 117 11.63 10.47 -25.36
C ILE A 117 12.19 9.42 -26.33
N ALA A 118 12.93 8.43 -25.83
CA ALA A 118 13.45 7.33 -26.64
C ALA A 118 12.30 6.51 -27.28
N LYS A 119 11.29 6.13 -26.49
CA LYS A 119 10.08 5.43 -26.98
C LYS A 119 9.33 6.25 -28.05
N MET A 120 9.21 7.55 -27.88
CA MET A 120 8.56 8.43 -28.86
C MET A 120 9.36 8.53 -30.16
N ASN A 121 10.70 8.62 -30.08
CA ASN A 121 11.57 8.70 -31.25
C ASN A 121 11.58 7.39 -32.06
N GLU A 122 11.57 6.22 -31.39
CA GLU A 122 11.43 4.91 -32.06
C GLU A 122 10.13 4.81 -32.87
N LYS A 123 9.01 5.30 -32.33
CA LYS A 123 7.72 5.30 -33.04
C LYS A 123 7.69 6.30 -34.20
N ARG A 124 8.40 7.42 -34.07
CA ARG A 124 8.38 8.51 -35.05
C ARG A 124 9.30 8.24 -36.25
N PHE A 125 10.40 7.53 -36.05
CA PHE A 125 11.36 7.16 -37.10
C PHE A 125 11.60 5.64 -37.07
N PRO A 126 10.67 4.85 -37.63
CA PRO A 126 10.93 3.42 -37.80
C PRO A 126 12.11 3.21 -38.75
N LYS A 127 13.03 2.31 -38.40
CA LYS A 127 14.12 1.87 -39.28
C LYS A 127 13.59 1.03 -40.42
#